data_AF-A0A3M2TG71-F1
#
_entry.id   AF-A0A3M2TG71-F1
#
_cell.length_a   1.000
_cell.length_b   1.000
_cell.length_c   1.000
_cell.angle_alpha   90.00
_cell.angle_beta   90.00
_cell.angle_gamma   90.00
#
_symmetry.space_group_name_H-M   'P 1'
#
loop_
_entity.id
_entity.type
_entity.pdbx_description
1 polymer ?
#
loop_
_entity_poly.entity_id
_entity_poly.type
_entity_poly.pdbx_seq_one_letter_code
_entity_poly.pdbx_strand_id
1 'polypeptide(L)'
;MPVSHNNALRLAGNAFATIFIGFGVNALLRPEHALTFFEWKPPTALSDRQLVESLVHLYGIRDIFMGLVMYAASFCGTRQSFGWTVLAASAVAYGDGLVCRAWGMGEWNHWGYAPMLTVVGAALVGAFDWA
;
A
#
# COMPACT_ATOMS: atom_id res chain seq x y z
N MET A 1 3.39 9.41 28.14
CA MET A 1 4.30 8.61 27.28
C MET A 1 4.20 9.19 25.89
N PRO A 2 5.29 9.31 25.12
CA PRO A 2 5.22 9.84 23.75
C PRO A 2 4.29 8.99 22.90
N VAL A 3 3.41 9.62 22.12
CA VAL A 3 2.42 8.95 21.26
C VAL A 3 3.08 7.87 20.40
N SER A 4 4.27 8.16 19.91
CA SER A 4 5.03 7.28 19.06
C SER A 4 5.42 5.92 19.67
N HIS A 5 5.44 5.80 21.00
CA HIS A 5 5.79 4.56 21.69
C HIS A 5 4.57 3.64 21.92
N ASN A 6 3.39 4.03 21.43
CA ASN A 6 2.20 3.21 21.54
C ASN A 6 2.28 1.98 20.62
N ASN A 7 2.24 0.78 21.20
CA ASN A 7 2.26 -0.48 20.47
C ASN A 7 1.13 -0.62 19.43
N ALA A 8 -0.01 0.08 19.63
CA ALA A 8 -1.09 0.10 18.66
C ALA A 8 -0.66 0.64 17.30
N LEU A 9 0.27 1.61 17.25
CA LEU A 9 0.81 2.14 16.00
C LEU A 9 1.61 1.09 15.24
N ARG A 10 2.39 0.28 15.98
CA ARG A 10 3.17 -0.81 15.37
C ARG A 10 2.25 -1.89 14.80
N LEU A 11 1.19 -2.24 15.54
CA LEU A 11 0.18 -3.19 15.09
C LEU A 11 -0.56 -2.67 13.84
N ALA A 12 -0.95 -1.39 13.82
CA ALA A 12 -1.59 -0.77 12.66
C ALA A 12 -0.67 -0.81 11.43
N GLY A 13 0.60 -0.44 11.58
CA GLY A 13 1.58 -0.53 10.49
C GLY A 13 1.76 -1.96 9.97
N ASN A 14 1.79 -2.96 10.85
CA ASN A 14 1.88 -4.38 10.47
C ASN A 14 0.61 -4.89 9.79
N ALA A 15 -0.56 -4.37 10.17
CA ALA A 15 -1.81 -4.66 9.47
C ALA A 15 -1.74 -4.15 8.03
N PHE A 16 -1.26 -2.93 7.79
CA PHE A 16 -1.02 -2.44 6.43
C PHE A 16 -0.02 -3.32 5.67
N ALA A 17 1.10 -3.71 6.29
CA ALA A 17 2.07 -4.62 5.67
C ALA A 17 1.40 -5.93 5.17
N THR A 18 0.52 -6.49 5.99
CA THR A 18 -0.28 -7.68 5.63
C THR A 18 -1.20 -7.41 4.45
N ILE A 19 -1.87 -6.25 4.44
CA ILE A 19 -2.77 -5.85 3.35
C ILE A 19 -2.02 -5.76 2.02
N PHE A 20 -0.85 -5.12 1.99
CA PHE A 20 -0.02 -5.05 0.76
C PHE A 20 0.38 -6.45 0.27
N ILE A 21 0.82 -7.34 1.15
CA ILE A 21 1.09 -8.74 0.77
C ILE A 21 -0.18 -9.40 0.22
N GLY A 22 -1.32 -9.20 0.86
CA GLY A 22 -2.61 -9.73 0.42
C GLY A 22 -3.01 -9.24 -0.97
N PHE A 23 -2.87 -7.94 -1.25
CA PHE A 23 -3.10 -7.38 -2.57
C PHE A 23 -2.15 -7.94 -3.61
N GLY A 24 -0.86 -8.06 -3.29
CA GLY A 24 0.10 -8.62 -4.21
C GLY A 24 -0.13 -10.09 -4.52
N VAL A 25 -0.46 -10.91 -3.51
CA VAL A 25 -0.88 -12.31 -3.72
C VAL A 25 -2.17 -12.38 -4.55
N ASN A 26 -3.14 -11.49 -4.31
CA ASN A 26 -4.35 -11.42 -5.14
C ASN A 26 -4.03 -11.05 -6.59
N ALA A 27 -3.12 -10.11 -6.85
CA ALA A 27 -2.69 -9.74 -8.19
C ALA A 27 -1.98 -10.90 -8.92
N LEU A 28 -1.24 -11.74 -8.18
CA LEU A 28 -0.59 -12.91 -8.75
C LEU A 28 -1.55 -14.07 -9.07
N LEU A 29 -2.52 -14.34 -8.20
CA LEU A 29 -3.42 -15.49 -8.33
C LEU A 29 -4.72 -15.17 -9.08
N ARG A 30 -5.15 -13.91 -9.05
CA ARG A 30 -6.43 -13.43 -9.57
C ARG A 30 -6.26 -12.03 -10.21
N PRO A 31 -5.48 -11.90 -11.30
CA PRO A 31 -5.14 -10.60 -11.89
C PRO A 31 -6.37 -9.80 -12.36
N GLU A 32 -7.39 -10.47 -12.90
CA GLU A 32 -8.66 -9.81 -13.26
C GLU A 32 -9.37 -9.20 -12.04
N HIS A 33 -9.35 -9.92 -10.91
CA HIS A 33 -9.91 -9.40 -9.65
C HIS A 33 -9.06 -8.26 -9.10
N ALA A 34 -7.74 -8.29 -9.28
CA ALA A 34 -6.89 -7.17 -8.86
C ALA A 34 -7.19 -5.87 -9.63
N LEU A 35 -7.57 -5.96 -10.90
CA LEU A 35 -7.95 -4.78 -11.69
C LEU A 35 -9.20 -4.07 -11.17
N THR A 36 -10.09 -4.77 -10.43
CA THR A 36 -11.31 -4.15 -9.90
C THR A 36 -11.02 -3.14 -8.80
N PHE A 37 -9.88 -3.23 -8.10
CA PHE A 37 -9.45 -2.21 -7.14
C PHE A 37 -9.14 -0.88 -7.82
N PHE A 38 -8.76 -0.91 -9.10
CA PHE A 38 -8.59 0.28 -9.94
C PHE A 38 -9.88 0.67 -10.68
N GLU A 39 -10.96 -0.09 -10.51
CA GLU A 39 -12.21 -0.01 -11.29
C GLU A 39 -12.00 -0.21 -12.81
N TRP A 40 -10.92 -0.89 -13.18
CA TRP A 40 -10.57 -1.15 -14.57
C TRP A 40 -11.15 -2.48 -15.06
N LYS A 41 -11.52 -2.51 -16.34
CA LYS A 41 -11.96 -3.74 -17.02
C LYS A 41 -10.80 -4.33 -17.81
N PRO A 42 -10.61 -5.67 -17.77
CA PRO A 42 -9.63 -6.33 -18.63
C PRO A 42 -9.89 -6.02 -20.11
N PRO A 43 -8.85 -5.84 -20.93
CA PRO A 43 -9.00 -5.73 -22.38
C PRO A 43 -9.66 -6.98 -23.00
N THR A 44 -10.40 -6.80 -24.08
CA THR A 44 -11.04 -7.90 -24.83
C THR A 44 -10.09 -8.53 -25.85
N ALA A 45 -9.16 -7.75 -26.41
CA ALA A 45 -8.14 -8.26 -27.32
C ALA A 45 -7.13 -9.11 -26.56
N LEU A 46 -6.80 -10.30 -27.08
CA LEU A 46 -5.94 -11.27 -26.40
C LEU A 46 -4.54 -10.71 -26.12
N SER A 47 -3.93 -10.00 -27.07
CA SER A 47 -2.59 -9.39 -26.91
C SER A 47 -2.55 -8.38 -25.76
N ASP A 48 -3.56 -7.53 -25.69
CA ASP A 48 -3.62 -6.44 -24.71
C ASP A 48 -3.91 -7.01 -23.33
N ARG A 49 -4.78 -8.02 -23.28
CA ARG A 49 -5.07 -8.75 -22.05
C ARG A 49 -3.82 -9.42 -21.49
N GLN A 50 -3.03 -10.10 -22.32
CA GLN A 50 -1.78 -10.74 -21.89
C GLN A 50 -0.76 -9.72 -21.35
N LEU A 51 -0.66 -8.55 -22.00
CA LEU A 51 0.20 -7.47 -21.53
C LEU A 51 -0.28 -6.92 -20.18
N VAL A 52 -1.57 -6.61 -20.06
CA VAL A 52 -2.15 -6.09 -18.81
C VAL A 52 -2.01 -7.09 -17.67
N GLU A 53 -2.33 -8.37 -17.90
CA GLU A 53 -2.14 -9.42 -16.88
C GLU A 53 -0.67 -9.49 -16.46
N SER A 54 0.29 -9.45 -17.39
CA SER A 54 1.72 -9.44 -17.06
C SER A 54 2.13 -8.22 -16.22
N LEU A 55 1.59 -7.04 -16.53
CA LEU A 55 1.80 -5.83 -15.74
C LEU A 55 1.19 -5.93 -14.33
N VAL A 56 0.01 -6.53 -14.20
CA VAL A 56 -0.65 -6.80 -12.91
C VAL A 56 0.18 -7.79 -12.08
N HIS A 57 0.79 -8.81 -12.68
CA HIS A 57 1.71 -9.70 -11.96
C HIS A 57 2.93 -8.94 -11.43
N LEU A 58 3.56 -8.08 -12.26
CA LEU A 58 4.69 -7.24 -11.85
C LEU A 58 4.30 -6.27 -10.72
N TYR A 59 3.11 -5.68 -10.80
CA TYR A 59 2.52 -4.88 -9.72
C TYR A 59 2.37 -5.72 -8.45
N GLY A 60 1.84 -6.94 -8.54
CA GLY A 60 1.67 -7.83 -7.40
C GLY A 60 2.97 -8.20 -6.69
N ILE A 61 4.07 -8.41 -7.44
CA ILE A 61 5.41 -8.63 -6.87
C ILE A 61 5.86 -7.40 -6.06
N ARG A 62 5.59 -6.20 -6.55
CA ARG A 62 5.96 -4.94 -5.87
C ARG A 62 5.14 -4.75 -4.60
N ASP A 63 3.86 -5.08 -4.61
CA ASP A 63 3.00 -5.04 -3.42
C ASP A 63 3.50 -6.01 -2.34
N ILE A 64 3.88 -7.23 -2.71
CA ILE A 64 4.50 -8.19 -1.79
C ILE A 64 5.81 -7.61 -1.22
N PHE A 65 6.67 -7.07 -2.08
CA PHE A 65 7.92 -6.44 -1.65
C PHE A 65 7.68 -5.31 -0.65
N MET A 66 6.70 -4.44 -0.91
CA MET A 66 6.34 -3.33 -0.01
C MET A 66 5.96 -3.85 1.38
N GLY A 67 5.06 -4.83 1.46
CA GLY A 67 4.68 -5.41 2.74
C GLY A 67 5.83 -6.12 3.46
N LEU A 68 6.72 -6.82 2.74
CA LEU A 68 7.92 -7.42 3.32
C LEU A 68 8.90 -6.37 3.86
N VAL A 69 9.11 -5.27 3.14
CA VAL A 69 9.96 -4.15 3.60
C VAL A 69 9.36 -3.49 4.84
N MET A 70 8.03 -3.31 4.88
CA MET A 70 7.33 -2.82 6.07
C MET A 70 7.56 -3.75 7.27
N TYR A 71 7.46 -5.07 7.08
CA TYR A 71 7.75 -6.03 8.15
C TYR A 71 9.22 -6.00 8.58
N ALA A 72 10.16 -5.94 7.64
CA ALA A 72 11.58 -5.83 7.95
C ALA A 72 11.87 -4.56 8.76
N ALA A 73 11.28 -3.42 8.37
CA ALA A 73 11.41 -2.17 9.11
C ALA A 73 10.77 -2.25 10.52
N SER A 74 9.61 -2.92 10.63
CA SER A 74 8.92 -3.12 11.91
C SER A 74 9.70 -4.02 12.87
N PHE A 75 10.27 -5.13 12.40
CA PHE A 75 10.91 -6.14 13.25
C PHE A 75 12.41 -5.96 13.46
N CYS A 76 13.11 -5.50 12.44
CA CYS A 76 14.58 -5.38 12.44
C CYS A 76 15.05 -3.92 12.47
N GLY A 77 14.17 -2.97 12.17
CA GLY A 77 14.49 -1.56 12.10
C GLY A 77 14.25 -0.79 13.40
N THR A 78 14.40 0.52 13.31
CA THR A 78 13.98 1.45 14.35
C THR A 78 12.53 1.86 14.14
N ARG A 79 11.88 2.37 15.20
CA ARG A 79 10.54 2.96 15.10
C ARG A 79 10.45 4.02 13.99
N GLN A 80 11.45 4.90 13.87
CA GLN A 80 11.50 5.91 12.82
C GLN A 80 11.63 5.29 11.43
N SER A 81 12.50 4.28 11.25
CA SER A 81 12.61 3.54 9.98
C SER A 81 11.27 2.92 9.57
N PHE A 82 10.55 2.34 10.54
CA PHE A 82 9.21 1.82 10.28
C PHE A 82 8.21 2.92 9.91
N GLY A 83 8.17 4.03 10.66
CA GLY A 83 7.31 5.17 10.36
C GLY A 83 7.55 5.76 8.97
N TRP A 84 8.81 5.93 8.57
CA TRP A 84 9.18 6.39 7.23
C TRP A 84 8.78 5.39 6.15
N THR A 85 8.93 4.10 6.39
CA THR A 85 8.45 3.06 5.46
C THR A 85 6.93 3.12 5.28
N VAL A 86 6.17 3.31 6.36
CA VAL A 86 4.71 3.49 6.30
C VAL A 86 4.33 4.77 5.54
N LEU A 87 5.06 5.88 5.74
CA LEU A 87 4.85 7.12 4.98
C LEU A 87 5.16 6.94 3.49
N ALA A 88 6.22 6.22 3.14
CA ALA A 88 6.54 5.91 1.75
C ALA A 88 5.41 5.07 1.11
N ALA A 89 4.88 4.08 1.83
CA ALA A 89 3.72 3.31 1.37
C ALA A 89 2.45 4.18 1.22
N SER A 90 2.26 5.18 2.08
CA SER A 90 1.20 6.18 1.92
C SER A 90 1.34 6.97 0.62
N ALA A 91 2.57 7.38 0.28
CA ALA A 91 2.84 8.11 -0.95
C ALA A 91 2.54 7.27 -2.20
N VAL A 92 2.84 5.97 -2.18
CA VAL A 92 2.45 5.03 -3.26
C VAL A 92 0.93 5.02 -3.42
N ALA A 93 0.17 4.84 -2.33
CA ALA A 93 -1.30 4.82 -2.39
C ALA A 93 -1.88 6.15 -2.91
N TYR A 94 -1.32 7.30 -2.56
CA TYR A 94 -1.73 8.57 -3.18
C TYR A 94 -1.43 8.60 -4.68
N GLY A 95 -0.25 8.12 -5.08
CA GLY A 95 0.16 8.01 -6.49
C GLY A 95 -0.78 7.13 -7.30
N ASP A 96 -1.12 5.95 -6.79
CA ASP A 96 -2.06 5.04 -7.44
C ASP A 96 -3.44 5.69 -7.60
N GLY A 97 -3.93 6.36 -6.55
CA GLY A 97 -5.19 7.11 -6.64
C GLY A 97 -5.13 8.28 -7.62
N LEU A 98 -3.98 8.94 -7.82
CA LEU A 98 -3.82 9.96 -8.88
C LEU A 98 -3.92 9.35 -10.28
N VAL A 99 -3.35 8.15 -10.48
CA VAL A 99 -3.47 7.41 -11.76
C VAL A 99 -4.93 7.02 -12.00
N CYS A 100 -5.63 6.49 -11.00
CA CYS A 100 -7.06 6.19 -11.06
C CYS A 100 -7.89 7.44 -11.37
N ARG A 101 -7.62 8.56 -10.68
CA ARG A 101 -8.29 9.83 -10.95
C ARG A 101 -8.07 10.33 -12.37
N ALA A 102 -6.85 10.19 -12.91
CA ALA A 102 -6.56 10.54 -14.30
C ALA A 102 -7.33 9.64 -15.29
N TRP A 103 -7.65 8.42 -14.88
CA TRP A 103 -8.55 7.50 -15.59
C TRP A 103 -10.05 7.82 -15.40
N GLY A 104 -10.38 8.65 -14.42
CA GLY A 104 -11.73 9.17 -14.16
C GLY A 104 -12.54 8.40 -13.10
N MET A 105 -11.97 7.39 -12.45
CA MET A 105 -12.65 6.57 -11.43
C MET A 105 -11.65 5.76 -10.60
N GLY A 106 -12.10 5.16 -9.48
CA GLY A 106 -11.30 4.25 -8.66
C GLY A 106 -10.33 4.90 -7.68
N GLU A 107 -10.18 6.23 -7.67
CA GLU A 107 -9.21 6.92 -6.79
C GLU A 107 -9.50 6.68 -5.31
N TRP A 108 -10.77 6.52 -4.93
CA TRP A 108 -11.19 6.30 -3.56
C TRP A 108 -10.82 4.93 -3.01
N ASN A 109 -10.59 3.94 -3.86
CA ASN A 109 -10.05 2.65 -3.43
C ASN A 109 -8.62 2.77 -2.90
N HIS A 110 -7.91 3.86 -3.23
CA HIS A 110 -6.59 4.18 -2.69
C HIS A 110 -6.62 5.31 -1.65
N TRP A 111 -7.28 6.41 -1.99
CA TRP A 111 -7.35 7.59 -1.14
C TRP A 111 -8.21 7.41 0.11
N GLY A 112 -9.05 6.38 0.17
CA GLY A 112 -9.78 6.02 1.40
C GLY A 112 -8.86 5.58 2.53
N TYR A 113 -7.73 4.93 2.21
CA TYR A 113 -6.79 4.40 3.22
C TYR A 113 -5.43 5.12 3.23
N ALA A 114 -5.04 5.80 2.15
CA ALA A 114 -3.77 6.54 2.09
C ALA A 114 -3.56 7.53 3.27
N PRO A 115 -4.56 8.34 3.69
CA PRO A 115 -4.44 9.23 4.84
C PRO A 115 -4.21 8.48 6.17
N MET A 116 -4.75 7.27 6.31
CA MET A 116 -4.55 6.46 7.51
C MET A 116 -3.09 6.06 7.66
N LEU A 117 -2.43 5.66 6.55
CA LEU A 117 -0.99 5.42 6.55
C LEU A 117 -0.22 6.69 6.86
N THR A 118 -0.64 7.84 6.33
CA THR A 118 0.02 9.13 6.63
C THR A 118 0.03 9.40 8.13
N VAL A 119 -1.13 9.26 8.79
CA VAL A 119 -1.27 9.51 10.22
C VAL A 119 -0.46 8.51 11.05
N VAL A 120 -0.57 7.20 10.74
CA VAL A 120 0.18 6.16 11.46
C VAL A 120 1.69 6.35 11.28
N GLY A 121 2.15 6.60 10.06
CA GLY A 121 3.54 6.85 9.75
C GLY A 121 4.08 8.11 10.44
N ALA A 122 3.35 9.22 10.41
CA ALA A 122 3.73 10.46 11.08
C ALA A 122 3.82 10.28 12.60
N ALA A 123 2.86 9.58 13.21
CA ALA A 123 2.89 9.24 14.63
C ALA A 123 4.09 8.34 14.96
N LEU A 124 4.38 7.33 14.14
CA LEU A 124 5.56 6.48 14.28
C LEU A 124 6.87 7.23 14.07
N VAL A 125 6.92 8.31 13.30
CA VAL A 125 8.13 9.15 13.20
C VAL A 125 8.32 10.02 14.45
N GLY A 126 7.24 10.31 15.17
CA GLY A 126 7.25 11.17 16.37
C GLY A 126 6.75 12.59 16.10
N ALA A 127 6.03 12.81 15.00
CA ALA A 127 5.50 14.13 14.63
C ALA A 127 4.50 14.71 15.66
N PHE A 128 4.01 13.89 16.60
CA PHE A 128 3.07 14.26 17.66
C PHE A 128 3.62 14.04 19.08
N ASP A 129 4.93 13.83 19.23
CA ASP A 129 5.54 13.56 20.55
C ASP A 129 5.67 14.82 21.44
N TRP A 130 5.41 16.01 20.88
CA TRP A 130 5.37 17.29 21.58
C TRP A 130 3.99 17.64 22.16
N ALA A 131 2.99 16.80 21.91
CA ALA A 131 1.66 16.91 22.51
C ALA A 131 1.63 16.35 23.94
#